data_AF-A0A928L4U8-F1
#
_entry.id   AF-A0A928L4U8-F1
#
_cell.length_a   1.000
_cell.length_b   1.000
_cell.length_c   1.000
_cell.angle_alpha   90.00
_cell.angle_beta   90.00
_cell.angle_gamma   90.00
#
_symmetry.space_group_name_H-M   'P 1'
#
loop_
_entity.id
_entity.type
_entity.pdbx_description
1 polymer ?
#
loop_
_entity_poly.entity_id
_entity_poly.type
_entity_poly.pdbx_seq_one_letter_code
_entity_poly.pdbx_strand_id
1 'polypeptide(L)'
;MKKILFISVVLSSLILISGCEASSTSNTDEIYDTTTITAEEITTEEATINLNDYKTKISEFNNNIYDASILLSNVASYEHSYWENLEEIGGSVNSEKLYEKAIEWLIENAEGYNVTYTTLQDNYDDICKAYSEIVGMGIDISEVSAINNTYEELFNNYCMLYTLAMSPDGSINTFVDNYNEYINNIEKNNTMLISFLE
;
A
#
# COMPACT_ATOMS: atom_id res chain seq x y z
N MET A 1 -21.00 -26.36 44.33
CA MET A 1 -22.09 -25.38 44.49
C MET A 1 -21.53 -24.10 45.11
N LYS A 2 -21.74 -22.95 44.47
CA LYS A 2 -21.95 -21.62 45.10
C LYS A 2 -22.40 -20.65 44.00
N LYS A 3 -23.48 -19.89 44.21
CA LYS A 3 -24.10 -18.96 43.26
C LYS A 3 -23.94 -17.52 43.75
N ILE A 4 -23.48 -16.59 42.89
CA ILE A 4 -23.75 -15.13 42.85
C ILE A 4 -23.45 -14.69 41.40
N LEU A 5 -24.31 -14.07 40.58
CA LEU A 5 -25.74 -13.73 40.68
C LEU A 5 -26.15 -12.37 41.31
N PHE A 6 -25.66 -11.26 40.72
CA PHE A 6 -26.30 -9.94 40.65
C PHE A 6 -26.01 -9.40 39.22
N ILE A 7 -26.93 -8.97 38.33
CA ILE A 7 -28.16 -8.14 38.40
C ILE A 7 -27.85 -6.67 38.77
N SER A 8 -28.25 -5.61 38.06
CA SER A 8 -28.85 -5.39 36.71
C SER A 8 -29.04 -3.85 36.50
N VAL A 9 -29.71 -3.42 35.42
CA VAL A 9 -30.38 -2.10 35.21
C VAL A 9 -29.41 -0.93 34.88
N VAL A 10 -29.20 -0.57 33.61
CA VAL A 10 -30.07 0.22 32.69
C VAL A 10 -30.13 1.72 33.02
N LEU A 11 -29.79 2.56 32.03
CA LEU A 11 -30.51 3.81 31.80
C LEU A 11 -30.63 4.11 30.29
N SER A 12 -31.86 4.16 29.80
CA SER A 12 -32.22 4.56 28.44
C SER A 12 -32.39 6.08 28.32
N SER A 13 -32.19 6.64 27.13
CA SER A 13 -32.90 7.82 26.57
C SER A 13 -32.51 7.98 25.09
N LEU A 14 -33.41 7.68 24.15
CA LEU A 14 -34.21 8.67 23.39
C LEU A 14 -33.35 9.48 22.40
N ILE A 15 -33.27 9.10 21.12
CA ILE A 15 -34.29 9.31 20.07
C ILE A 15 -34.77 10.77 20.00
N LEU A 16 -34.34 11.46 18.95
CA LEU A 16 -35.21 12.41 18.23
C LEU A 16 -35.20 12.09 16.74
N ILE A 17 -36.41 11.98 16.19
CA ILE A 17 -36.70 11.77 14.79
C ILE A 17 -37.01 13.13 14.19
N SER A 18 -36.45 13.44 13.03
CA SER A 18 -37.01 14.46 12.14
C SER A 18 -36.68 14.10 10.69
N GLY A 19 -37.51 13.23 10.11
CA GLY A 19 -37.65 13.20 8.65
C GLY A 19 -38.46 14.42 8.22
N CYS A 20 -38.14 14.97 7.05
CA CYS A 20 -38.96 15.96 6.37
C CYS A 20 -39.23 15.45 4.95
N GLU A 21 -40.46 15.00 4.69
CA GLU A 21 -40.92 14.63 3.36
C GLU A 21 -41.67 15.81 2.72
N ALA A 22 -41.73 15.85 1.39
CA ALA A 22 -41.90 17.08 0.60
C ALA A 22 -43.33 17.64 0.47
N SER A 23 -43.47 18.96 0.24
CA SER A 23 -44.57 19.55 -0.56
C SER A 23 -44.36 21.02 -1.01
N SER A 24 -44.07 21.21 -2.30
CA SER A 24 -44.44 22.30 -3.23
C SER A 24 -44.73 23.76 -2.80
N THR A 25 -43.98 24.68 -3.45
CA THR A 25 -44.42 25.94 -4.12
C THR A 25 -44.79 27.20 -3.30
N SER A 26 -43.90 28.21 -3.35
CA SER A 26 -44.15 29.52 -4.02
C SER A 26 -42.88 30.39 -4.08
N ASN A 27 -42.73 31.20 -5.15
CA ASN A 27 -41.57 32.06 -5.41
C ASN A 27 -41.33 33.13 -4.32
N THR A 28 -40.06 33.43 -4.03
CA THR A 28 -39.51 34.80 -3.86
C THR A 28 -38.02 34.75 -4.16
N ASP A 29 -37.47 35.82 -4.75
CA ASP A 29 -36.11 35.89 -5.29
C ASP A 29 -35.01 35.74 -4.22
N GLU A 30 -34.14 34.74 -4.36
CA GLU A 30 -32.78 34.80 -3.80
C GLU A 30 -31.72 34.49 -4.87
N ILE A 31 -30.76 35.39 -4.89
CA ILE A 31 -29.65 35.55 -5.80
C ILE A 31 -28.87 34.24 -5.99
N TYR A 32 -28.71 33.80 -7.24
CA TYR A 32 -27.70 32.81 -7.58
C TYR A 32 -26.32 33.40 -7.31
N ASP A 33 -25.76 33.11 -6.13
CA ASP A 33 -24.34 33.27 -5.89
C ASP A 33 -23.61 32.25 -6.76
N THR A 34 -23.32 32.68 -7.99
CA THR A 34 -22.54 31.91 -8.94
C THR A 34 -21.12 31.94 -8.43
N THR A 35 -20.76 30.95 -7.61
CA THR A 35 -19.37 30.66 -7.30
C THR A 35 -18.66 30.38 -8.61
N THR A 36 -18.07 31.42 -9.21
CA THR A 36 -17.06 31.28 -10.24
C THR A 36 -15.95 30.45 -9.64
N ILE A 37 -15.93 29.17 -10.00
CA ILE A 37 -14.72 28.37 -9.93
C ILE A 37 -13.79 29.04 -10.92
N THR A 38 -12.98 29.97 -10.41
CA THR A 38 -11.88 30.55 -11.16
C THR A 38 -10.97 29.36 -11.48
N ALA A 39 -11.00 28.91 -12.74
CA ALA A 39 -9.96 28.03 -13.23
C ALA A 39 -8.67 28.83 -13.12
N GLU A 40 -7.85 28.47 -12.12
CA GLU A 40 -6.56 29.07 -11.90
C GLU A 40 -5.73 28.78 -13.16
N GLU A 41 -5.37 29.84 -13.88
CA GLU A 41 -4.73 29.73 -15.20
C GLU A 41 -3.27 29.32 -14.97
N ILE A 42 -3.05 28.03 -14.74
CA ILE A 42 -1.74 27.44 -14.47
C ILE A 42 -0.78 27.89 -15.56
N THR A 43 0.23 28.65 -15.16
CA THR A 43 1.19 29.21 -16.10
C THR A 43 2.05 28.08 -16.68
N THR A 44 2.55 28.24 -17.92
CA THR A 44 3.37 27.19 -18.55
C THR A 44 4.64 26.86 -17.74
N GLU A 45 5.17 27.83 -16.99
CA GLU A 45 6.30 27.65 -16.07
C GLU A 45 5.92 26.79 -14.86
N GLU A 46 4.80 27.08 -14.21
CA GLU A 46 4.26 26.32 -13.08
C GLU A 46 3.88 24.88 -13.47
N ALA A 47 3.25 24.68 -14.63
CA ALA A 47 2.96 23.36 -15.17
C ALA A 47 4.25 22.54 -15.43
N THR A 48 5.31 23.20 -15.90
CA THR A 48 6.62 22.56 -16.15
C THR A 48 7.33 22.18 -14.83
N ILE A 49 7.24 23.04 -13.81
CA ILE A 49 7.80 22.76 -12.48
C ILE A 49 7.09 21.54 -11.85
N ASN A 50 5.75 21.54 -11.86
CA ASN A 50 4.94 20.45 -11.31
C ASN A 50 5.25 19.09 -12.00
N LEU A 51 5.43 19.08 -13.33
CA LEU A 51 5.81 17.90 -14.09
C LEU A 51 7.24 17.39 -13.77
N ASN A 52 8.19 18.27 -13.50
CA ASN A 52 9.54 17.88 -13.11
C ASN A 52 9.54 17.29 -11.69
N ASP A 53 8.90 17.96 -10.74
CA ASP A 53 8.78 17.49 -9.35
C ASP A 53 8.09 16.11 -9.29
N TYR A 54 7.08 15.88 -10.15
CA TYR A 54 6.41 14.60 -10.33
C TYR A 54 7.35 13.49 -10.79
N LYS A 55 8.11 13.73 -11.87
CA LYS A 55 9.10 12.77 -12.40
C LYS A 55 10.19 12.47 -11.37
N THR A 56 10.64 13.46 -10.60
CA THR A 56 11.58 13.27 -9.48
C THR A 56 10.98 12.38 -8.38
N LYS A 57 9.76 12.68 -7.91
CA LYS A 57 9.09 11.88 -6.87
C LYS A 57 8.89 10.42 -7.30
N ILE A 58 8.54 10.16 -8.56
CA ILE A 58 8.41 8.79 -9.09
C ILE A 58 9.77 8.09 -9.15
N SER A 59 10.85 8.79 -9.50
CA SER A 59 12.20 8.22 -9.49
C SER A 59 12.63 7.80 -8.07
N GLU A 60 12.40 8.66 -7.07
CA GLU A 60 12.64 8.35 -5.65
C GLU A 60 11.77 7.17 -5.17
N PHE A 61 10.48 7.19 -5.50
CA PHE A 61 9.53 6.13 -5.18
C PHE A 61 9.91 4.77 -5.79
N ASN A 62 10.36 4.77 -7.05
CA ASN A 62 10.79 3.58 -7.76
C ASN A 62 12.02 2.94 -7.10
N ASN A 63 13.00 3.75 -6.68
CA ASN A 63 14.17 3.28 -5.95
C ASN A 63 13.78 2.73 -4.57
N ASN A 64 12.93 3.45 -3.83
CA ASN A 64 12.47 3.03 -2.50
C ASN A 64 11.71 1.68 -2.55
N ILE A 65 10.83 1.48 -3.54
CA ILE A 65 10.18 0.17 -3.75
C ILE A 65 11.21 -0.90 -4.07
N TYR A 66 12.17 -0.65 -4.95
CA TYR A 66 13.15 -1.65 -5.35
C TYR A 66 14.00 -2.11 -4.14
N ASP A 67 14.54 -1.16 -3.37
CA ASP A 67 15.33 -1.45 -2.17
C ASP A 67 14.50 -2.16 -1.08
N ALA A 68 13.26 -1.75 -0.85
CA ALA A 68 12.36 -2.43 0.09
C ALA A 68 11.96 -3.85 -0.40
N SER A 69 11.82 -4.05 -1.71
CA SER A 69 11.50 -5.36 -2.32
C SER A 69 12.64 -6.36 -2.16
N ILE A 70 13.89 -5.92 -2.13
CA ILE A 70 15.05 -6.78 -1.83
C ILE A 70 14.93 -7.36 -0.41
N LEU A 71 14.54 -6.56 0.58
CA LEU A 71 14.36 -7.06 1.96
C LEU A 71 13.20 -8.06 2.06
N LEU A 72 12.06 -7.77 1.42
CA LEU A 72 10.92 -8.69 1.34
C LEU A 72 11.25 -9.98 0.57
N SER A 73 12.06 -9.89 -0.49
CA SER A 73 12.55 -11.05 -1.25
C SER A 73 13.40 -11.98 -0.39
N ASN A 74 14.26 -11.43 0.47
CA ASN A 74 15.05 -12.21 1.41
C ASN A 74 14.19 -12.90 2.47
N VAL A 75 13.15 -12.22 2.99
CA VAL A 75 12.14 -12.84 3.87
C VAL A 75 11.47 -14.01 3.15
N ALA A 76 10.80 -13.76 2.02
CA ALA A 76 10.05 -14.80 1.30
C ALA A 76 10.93 -15.99 0.86
N SER A 77 12.19 -15.73 0.50
CA SER A 77 13.16 -16.79 0.16
C SER A 77 13.53 -17.66 1.36
N TYR A 78 13.66 -17.06 2.56
CA TYR A 78 13.83 -17.83 3.80
C TYR A 78 12.58 -18.63 4.13
N GLU A 79 11.39 -18.03 4.02
CA GLU A 79 10.12 -18.68 4.31
C GLU A 79 9.91 -19.93 3.45
N HIS A 80 10.11 -19.81 2.14
CA HIS A 80 10.08 -20.93 1.21
C HIS A 80 11.08 -22.04 1.60
N SER A 81 12.33 -21.67 1.84
CA SER A 81 13.39 -22.62 2.22
C SER A 81 13.07 -23.34 3.53
N TYR A 82 12.53 -22.63 4.53
CA TYR A 82 12.14 -23.21 5.81
C TYR A 82 10.93 -24.14 5.67
N TRP A 83 9.97 -23.78 4.83
CA TRP A 83 8.78 -24.59 4.53
C TRP A 83 9.19 -25.91 3.86
N GLU A 84 9.98 -25.85 2.78
CA GLU A 84 10.46 -27.02 2.03
C GLU A 84 11.19 -28.01 2.96
N ASN A 85 12.19 -27.51 3.72
CA ASN A 85 12.96 -28.33 4.66
C ASN A 85 12.11 -28.96 5.78
N LEU A 86 11.02 -28.31 6.22
CA LEU A 86 10.11 -28.90 7.22
C LEU A 86 9.22 -29.99 6.61
N GLU A 87 8.73 -29.81 5.40
CA GLU A 87 7.90 -30.83 4.74
C GLU A 87 8.72 -32.08 4.39
N GLU A 88 9.98 -31.93 3.95
CA GLU A 88 10.88 -33.06 3.68
C GLU A 88 11.09 -33.99 4.88
N ILE A 89 11.12 -33.43 6.11
CA ILE A 89 11.26 -34.22 7.35
C ILE A 89 9.91 -34.67 7.94
N GLY A 90 8.80 -34.46 7.23
CA GLY A 90 7.45 -34.82 7.67
C GLY A 90 6.86 -33.90 8.75
N GLY A 91 7.40 -32.68 8.87
CA GLY A 91 6.85 -31.61 9.70
C GLY A 91 5.71 -30.85 9.01
N SER A 92 5.25 -29.79 9.68
CA SER A 92 4.26 -28.85 9.16
C SER A 92 4.59 -27.45 9.63
N VAL A 93 4.51 -26.47 8.72
CA VAL A 93 4.74 -25.05 9.05
C VAL A 93 3.62 -24.52 9.96
N ASN A 94 3.98 -23.62 10.88
CA ASN A 94 3.04 -22.71 11.52
C ASN A 94 3.20 -21.34 10.84
N SER A 95 2.29 -21.00 9.92
CA SER A 95 2.34 -19.78 9.12
C SER A 95 2.32 -18.50 9.97
N GLU A 96 1.55 -18.50 11.07
CA GLU A 96 1.47 -17.37 12.02
C GLU A 96 2.82 -17.00 12.65
N LYS A 97 3.82 -17.89 12.55
CA LYS A 97 5.18 -17.74 13.11
C LYS A 97 6.28 -17.80 12.07
N LEU A 98 5.94 -17.98 10.80
CA LEU A 98 6.94 -18.13 9.74
C LEU A 98 7.64 -16.79 9.48
N TYR A 99 6.86 -15.72 9.33
CA TYR A 99 7.38 -14.37 9.13
C TYR A 99 8.22 -13.88 10.33
N GLU A 100 7.83 -14.21 11.58
CA GLU A 100 8.62 -13.89 12.79
C GLU A 100 10.07 -14.43 12.64
N LYS A 101 10.21 -15.67 12.15
CA LYS A 101 11.50 -16.34 11.95
C LYS A 101 12.29 -15.81 10.77
N ALA A 102 11.60 -15.45 9.70
CA ALA A 102 12.21 -14.85 8.53
C ALA A 102 12.76 -13.45 8.84
N ILE A 103 12.07 -12.67 9.68
CA ILE A 103 12.56 -11.38 10.20
C ILE A 103 13.72 -11.58 11.18
N GLU A 104 13.63 -12.54 12.12
CA GLU A 104 14.77 -12.93 12.98
C GLU A 104 16.02 -13.21 12.14
N TRP A 105 15.90 -14.05 11.11
CA TRP A 105 17.00 -14.39 10.21
C TRP A 105 17.49 -13.20 9.39
N LEU A 106 16.60 -12.35 8.86
CA LEU A 106 16.99 -11.16 8.10
C LEU A 106 17.81 -10.19 8.96
N ILE A 107 17.41 -9.95 10.21
CA ILE A 107 18.15 -9.10 11.16
C ILE A 107 19.55 -9.66 11.44
N GLU A 108 19.70 -10.99 11.51
CA GLU A 108 21.00 -11.64 11.73
C GLU A 108 21.91 -11.66 10.49
N ASN A 109 21.36 -11.61 9.27
CA ASN A 109 22.09 -11.89 8.03
C ASN A 109 22.20 -10.70 7.05
N ALA A 110 21.45 -9.61 7.26
CA ALA A 110 21.50 -8.41 6.41
C ALA A 110 22.73 -7.52 6.70
N GLU A 111 23.93 -8.06 6.49
CA GLU A 111 25.19 -7.30 6.71
C GLU A 111 25.19 -5.97 5.94
N GLY A 112 25.53 -4.89 6.64
CA GLY A 112 25.53 -3.53 6.08
C GLY A 112 24.18 -2.80 6.09
N TYR A 113 23.07 -3.50 6.37
CA TYR A 113 21.75 -2.91 6.56
C TYR A 113 21.36 -2.93 8.03
N ASN A 114 20.90 -1.79 8.56
CA ASN A 114 20.42 -1.70 9.95
C ASN A 114 18.96 -2.16 10.05
N VAL A 115 18.71 -3.43 9.74
CA VAL A 115 17.36 -4.03 9.78
C VAL A 115 16.92 -4.23 11.23
N THR A 116 15.67 -3.93 11.50
CA THR A 116 14.98 -4.15 12.78
C THR A 116 13.62 -4.78 12.55
N TYR A 117 12.94 -5.21 13.62
CA TYR A 117 11.59 -5.79 13.52
C TYR A 117 10.54 -4.86 12.91
N THR A 118 10.74 -3.54 12.94
CA THR A 118 9.80 -2.58 12.34
C THR A 118 10.16 -2.20 10.90
N THR A 119 11.41 -2.43 10.46
CA THR A 119 11.94 -1.91 9.18
C THR A 119 11.07 -2.24 7.96
N LEU A 120 10.47 -3.43 7.90
CA LEU A 120 9.59 -3.80 6.78
C LEU A 120 8.25 -3.04 6.81
N GLN A 121 7.67 -2.82 7.99
CA GLN A 121 6.47 -2.01 8.19
C GLN A 121 6.76 -0.53 7.94
N ASP A 122 7.86 -0.01 8.50
CA ASP A 122 8.27 1.39 8.35
C ASP A 122 8.46 1.73 6.85
N ASN A 123 9.16 0.86 6.10
CA ASN A 123 9.30 0.99 4.65
C ASN A 123 7.95 0.95 3.92
N TYR A 124 7.06 0.02 4.30
CA TYR A 124 5.73 -0.09 3.68
C TYR A 124 4.87 1.16 3.91
N ASP A 125 4.87 1.69 5.13
CA ASP A 125 4.13 2.90 5.50
C ASP A 125 4.67 4.15 4.77
N ASP A 126 6.01 4.30 4.69
CA ASP A 126 6.66 5.39 3.95
C ASP A 126 6.40 5.30 2.43
N ILE A 127 6.39 4.09 1.86
CA ILE A 127 6.04 3.87 0.44
C ILE A 127 4.55 4.16 0.19
N CYS A 128 3.64 3.73 1.06
CA CYS A 128 2.21 4.05 0.95
C CYS A 128 1.95 5.56 1.03
N LYS A 129 2.69 6.26 1.88
CA LYS A 129 2.67 7.72 1.98
C LYS A 129 3.20 8.37 0.70
N ALA A 130 4.35 7.93 0.18
CA ALA A 130 4.93 8.46 -1.06
C ALA A 130 4.00 8.24 -2.27
N TYR A 131 3.37 7.07 -2.39
CA TYR A 131 2.34 6.79 -3.39
C TYR A 131 1.16 7.77 -3.28
N SER A 132 0.67 7.98 -2.05
CA SER A 132 -0.44 8.92 -1.78
C SER A 132 -0.07 10.38 -2.12
N GLU A 133 1.17 10.80 -1.87
CA GLU A 133 1.68 12.11 -2.28
C GLU A 133 1.71 12.26 -3.81
N ILE A 134 2.18 11.25 -4.55
CA ILE A 134 2.26 11.25 -6.02
C ILE A 134 0.86 11.30 -6.64
N VAL A 135 -0.06 10.46 -6.18
CA VAL A 135 -1.48 10.49 -6.61
C VAL A 135 -2.11 11.86 -6.31
N GLY A 136 -1.77 12.46 -5.16
CA GLY A 136 -2.23 13.78 -4.75
C GLY A 136 -1.77 14.94 -5.65
N MET A 137 -0.74 14.75 -6.49
CA MET A 137 -0.33 15.75 -7.48
C MET A 137 -1.31 15.88 -8.66
N GLY A 138 -2.15 14.87 -8.91
CA GLY A 138 -3.23 14.92 -9.89
C GLY A 138 -2.79 15.04 -11.35
N ILE A 139 -1.55 14.66 -11.69
CA ILE A 139 -1.04 14.75 -13.07
C ILE A 139 -1.59 13.59 -13.92
N ASP A 140 -2.73 13.82 -14.55
CA ASP A 140 -3.31 12.95 -15.59
C ASP A 140 -3.27 13.64 -16.96
N ILE A 141 -2.09 13.62 -17.59
CA ILE A 141 -1.88 14.10 -18.96
C ILE A 141 -1.29 12.99 -19.84
N SER A 142 -1.60 13.03 -21.13
CA SER A 142 -1.23 11.98 -22.08
C SER A 142 0.29 11.73 -22.19
N GLU A 143 1.13 12.73 -21.86
CA GLU A 143 2.59 12.58 -21.83
C GLU A 143 3.04 11.55 -20.78
N VAL A 144 2.43 11.55 -19.59
CA VAL A 144 2.84 10.70 -18.47
C VAL A 144 1.99 9.45 -18.28
N SER A 145 0.94 9.24 -19.09
CA SER A 145 0.02 8.10 -18.93
C SER A 145 0.71 6.71 -18.86
N ALA A 146 1.82 6.53 -19.56
CA ALA A 146 2.64 5.32 -19.46
C ALA A 146 3.34 5.19 -18.09
N ILE A 147 3.91 6.30 -17.60
CA ILE A 147 4.50 6.39 -16.26
C ILE A 147 3.44 6.09 -15.20
N ASN A 148 2.25 6.70 -15.32
CA ASN A 148 1.13 6.53 -14.39
C ASN A 148 0.79 5.04 -14.20
N ASN A 149 0.49 4.36 -15.31
CA ASN A 149 0.17 2.93 -15.29
C ASN A 149 1.31 2.10 -14.67
N THR A 150 2.57 2.36 -15.02
CA THR A 150 3.71 1.55 -14.56
C THR A 150 4.04 1.77 -13.08
N TYR A 151 3.93 2.98 -12.52
CA TYR A 151 4.16 3.20 -11.08
C TYR A 151 3.01 2.65 -10.23
N GLU A 152 1.77 2.70 -10.73
CA GLU A 152 0.62 2.05 -10.09
C GLU A 152 0.77 0.52 -10.08
N GLU A 153 1.12 -0.10 -11.21
CA GLU A 153 1.40 -1.54 -11.26
C GLU A 153 2.58 -1.93 -10.36
N LEU A 154 3.65 -1.11 -10.30
CA LEU A 154 4.79 -1.34 -9.41
C LEU A 154 4.35 -1.32 -7.93
N PHE A 155 3.57 -0.31 -7.51
CA PHE A 155 3.04 -0.21 -6.15
C PHE A 155 2.15 -1.40 -5.77
N ASN A 156 1.29 -1.82 -6.70
CA ASN A 156 0.40 -2.97 -6.49
C ASN A 156 1.20 -4.27 -6.29
N ASN A 157 2.20 -4.55 -7.13
CA ASN A 157 3.05 -5.74 -6.95
C ASN A 157 3.88 -5.66 -5.65
N TYR A 158 4.38 -4.49 -5.27
CA TYR A 158 5.04 -4.29 -3.98
C TYR A 158 4.11 -4.60 -2.79
N CYS A 159 2.87 -4.12 -2.81
CA CYS A 159 1.89 -4.42 -1.75
C CYS A 159 1.54 -5.91 -1.67
N MET A 160 1.45 -6.59 -2.82
CA MET A 160 1.21 -8.03 -2.87
C MET A 160 2.40 -8.83 -2.34
N LEU A 161 3.63 -8.46 -2.70
CA LEU A 161 4.86 -9.05 -2.14
C LEU A 161 4.97 -8.83 -0.62
N TYR A 162 4.68 -7.62 -0.13
CA TYR A 162 4.65 -7.31 1.29
C TYR A 162 3.65 -8.20 2.03
N THR A 163 2.42 -8.30 1.51
CA THR A 163 1.37 -9.14 2.10
C THR A 163 1.78 -10.62 2.14
N LEU A 164 2.38 -11.12 1.05
CA LEU A 164 2.85 -12.50 0.93
C LEU A 164 3.94 -12.83 1.98
N ALA A 165 4.93 -11.95 2.16
CA ALA A 165 6.06 -12.16 3.05
C ALA A 165 5.77 -11.84 4.54
N MET A 166 4.72 -11.08 4.83
CA MET A 166 4.33 -10.72 6.21
C MET A 166 3.16 -11.55 6.74
N SER A 167 2.44 -12.25 5.86
CA SER A 167 1.31 -13.13 6.20
C SER A 167 1.25 -14.33 5.24
N PRO A 168 2.28 -15.20 5.22
CA PRO A 168 2.36 -16.35 4.31
C PRO A 168 1.18 -17.31 4.53
N ASP A 169 0.43 -17.61 3.48
CA ASP A 169 -0.73 -18.51 3.53
C ASP A 169 -0.80 -19.48 2.33
N GLY A 170 -1.88 -20.25 2.27
CA GLY A 170 -2.14 -21.16 1.15
C GLY A 170 -1.22 -22.40 1.13
N SER A 171 -0.61 -22.67 -0.02
CA SER A 171 0.28 -23.81 -0.24
C SER A 171 1.64 -23.34 -0.74
N ILE A 172 2.70 -24.11 -0.45
CA ILE A 172 4.09 -23.78 -0.86
C ILE A 172 4.20 -23.45 -2.36
N ASN A 173 3.51 -24.20 -3.23
CA ASN A 173 3.49 -23.93 -4.67
C ASN A 173 2.84 -22.57 -4.99
N THR A 174 1.70 -22.26 -4.36
CA THR A 174 1.01 -20.96 -4.53
C THR A 174 1.86 -19.80 -4.02
N PHE A 175 2.56 -20.00 -2.90
CA PHE A 175 3.49 -19.03 -2.36
C PHE A 175 4.63 -18.75 -3.34
N VAL A 176 5.25 -19.78 -3.89
CA VAL A 176 6.35 -19.68 -4.87
C VAL A 176 5.89 -19.06 -6.19
N ASP A 177 4.72 -19.46 -6.72
CA ASP A 177 4.16 -18.89 -7.94
C ASP A 177 3.91 -17.39 -7.78
N ASN A 178 3.22 -16.98 -6.69
CA ASN A 178 2.96 -15.58 -6.37
C ASN A 178 4.25 -14.78 -6.14
N TYR A 179 5.20 -15.32 -5.38
CA TYR A 179 6.50 -14.69 -5.11
C TYR A 179 7.25 -14.37 -6.40
N ASN A 180 7.36 -15.38 -7.29
CA ASN A 180 8.01 -15.22 -8.57
C ASN A 180 7.26 -14.21 -9.46
N GLU A 181 5.93 -14.24 -9.50
CA GLU A 181 5.15 -13.25 -10.27
C GLU A 181 5.44 -11.82 -9.79
N TYR A 182 5.34 -11.55 -8.49
CA TYR A 182 5.47 -10.19 -7.96
C TYR A 182 6.88 -9.64 -8.12
N ILE A 183 7.93 -10.44 -7.86
CA ILE A 183 9.33 -10.01 -8.07
C ILE A 183 9.61 -9.73 -9.55
N ASN A 184 9.23 -10.62 -10.47
CA ASN A 184 9.45 -10.40 -11.90
C ASN A 184 8.71 -9.15 -12.41
N ASN A 185 7.50 -8.88 -11.90
CA ASN A 185 6.74 -7.67 -12.22
C ASN A 185 7.39 -6.41 -11.63
N ILE A 186 7.92 -6.45 -10.41
CA ILE A 186 8.65 -5.35 -9.78
C ILE A 186 9.91 -5.01 -10.59
N GLU A 187 10.76 -5.99 -10.91
CA GLU A 187 11.97 -5.79 -11.72
C GLU A 187 11.65 -5.19 -13.11
N LYS A 188 10.63 -5.74 -13.78
CA LYS A 188 10.15 -5.26 -15.08
C LYS A 188 9.67 -3.80 -15.00
N ASN A 189 8.82 -3.48 -14.03
CA ASN A 189 8.20 -2.17 -13.93
C ASN A 189 9.19 -1.11 -13.43
N ASN A 190 10.12 -1.48 -12.54
CA ASN A 190 11.27 -0.65 -12.16
C ASN A 190 12.12 -0.27 -13.37
N THR A 191 12.48 -1.25 -14.20
CA THR A 191 13.24 -1.04 -15.45
C THR A 191 12.49 -0.13 -16.44
N MET A 192 11.16 -0.32 -16.57
CA MET A 192 10.32 0.51 -17.43
C MET A 192 10.24 1.96 -16.93
N LEU A 193 10.08 2.19 -15.63
CA LEU A 193 10.08 3.55 -15.06
C LEU A 193 11.41 4.27 -15.28
N ILE A 194 12.55 3.60 -15.06
CA ILE A 194 13.86 4.18 -15.38
C ILE A 194 13.90 4.66 -16.84
N SER A 195 13.48 3.81 -17.78
CA SER A 195 13.44 4.15 -19.21
C SER A 195 12.43 5.23 -19.60
N PHE A 196 11.47 5.60 -18.74
CA PHE A 196 10.52 6.70 -18.98
C PHE A 196 10.92 8.02 -18.31
N LEU A 197 11.91 7.99 -17.42
CA LEU A 197 12.37 9.14 -16.62
C LEU A 197 13.74 9.69 -17.10
N GLU A 198 14.42 8.97 -17.99
CA GLU A 198 15.61 9.40 -18.77
C GLU A 198 15.27 10.30 -19.97
#